data_AF-A0A6P2FHN2-F1
#
_entry.id   AF-A0A6P2FHN2-F1
#
_cell.length_a   1.000
_cell.length_b   1.000
_cell.length_c   1.000
_cell.angle_alpha   90.00
_cell.angle_beta   90.00
_cell.angle_gamma   90.00
#
_symmetry.space_group_name_H-M   'P 1'
#
loop_
_entity.id
_entity.type
_entity.pdbx_description
1 polymer ?
#
loop_
_entity_poly.entity_id
_entity_poly.type
_entity_poly.pdbx_seq_one_letter_code
_entity_poly.pdbx_strand_id
1 'polypeptide(L)'
;MPAYRKKPVVIEATQWHKNGDHPEDCADDQQGLEGGELRTFTGAERKANEWEGSVVRYYRHPDVPGESLCEQCGEPHHVHGWIDTLEQGHRVCPGDWIITGVMGERYPCKPGIFDATYEPVTTGAAPQRVDIAPIYEDRQ
;
A
#
# COMPACT_ATOMS: atom_id res chain seq x y z
N MET A 1 -6.55 36.63 -1.02
CA MET A 1 -5.73 35.45 -0.66
C MET A 1 -5.40 34.71 -1.95
N PRO A 2 -4.15 34.28 -2.18
CA PRO A 2 -3.82 33.48 -3.36
C PRO A 2 -4.52 32.13 -3.28
N ALA A 3 -5.04 31.66 -4.41
CA ALA A 3 -5.73 30.36 -4.54
C ALA A 3 -4.88 29.43 -5.42
N TYR A 4 -4.83 28.16 -5.04
CA TYR A 4 -4.07 27.12 -5.74
C TYR A 4 -4.97 25.92 -6.01
N ARG A 5 -4.69 25.17 -7.08
CA ARG A 5 -5.36 23.90 -7.41
C ARG A 5 -4.34 22.77 -7.48
N LYS A 6 -4.75 21.55 -7.15
CA LYS A 6 -3.91 20.36 -7.36
C LYS A 6 -3.64 20.18 -8.85
N LYS A 7 -2.43 19.75 -9.21
CA LYS A 7 -2.14 19.32 -10.59
C LYS A 7 -2.93 18.04 -10.88
N PRO A 8 -3.48 17.85 -12.09
CA PRO A 8 -4.03 16.57 -12.48
C PRO A 8 -2.94 15.50 -12.44
N VAL A 9 -3.20 14.38 -11.76
CA VAL A 9 -2.27 13.25 -11.61
C VAL A 9 -3.06 11.97 -11.83
N VAL A 10 -2.52 11.07 -12.65
CA VAL A 10 -2.98 9.68 -12.73
C VAL A 10 -2.25 8.89 -11.65
N ILE A 11 -3.02 8.10 -10.89
CA ILE A 11 -2.49 7.27 -9.81
C ILE A 11 -2.72 5.79 -10.11
N GLU A 12 -1.94 4.93 -9.47
CA GLU A 12 -2.21 3.50 -9.38
C GLU A 12 -2.80 3.21 -8.01
N ALA A 13 -3.79 2.31 -7.97
CA ALA A 13 -4.37 1.86 -6.73
C ALA A 13 -4.83 0.41 -6.86
N THR A 14 -4.69 -0.35 -5.77
CA THR A 14 -5.24 -1.71 -5.67
C THR A 14 -6.13 -1.81 -4.45
N GLN A 15 -7.30 -2.42 -4.62
CA GLN A 15 -8.18 -2.71 -3.50
C GLN A 15 -7.66 -3.91 -2.71
N TRP A 16 -7.41 -3.70 -1.42
CA TRP A 16 -6.84 -4.67 -0.51
C TRP A 16 -7.94 -5.36 0.30
N HIS A 17 -7.93 -6.68 0.38
CA HIS A 17 -8.93 -7.47 1.09
C HIS A 17 -8.33 -8.37 2.17
N LYS A 18 -7.11 -8.88 1.96
CA LYS A 18 -6.41 -9.74 2.89
C LYS A 18 -4.90 -9.66 2.74
N ASN A 19 -4.16 -10.12 3.75
CA ASN A 19 -2.70 -10.15 3.69
C ASN A 19 -2.21 -10.91 2.45
N GLY A 20 -1.23 -10.34 1.74
CA GLY A 20 -0.62 -10.95 0.58
C GLY A 20 -1.39 -10.80 -0.74
N ASP A 21 -2.49 -10.06 -0.78
CA ASP A 21 -3.28 -9.85 -2.01
C ASP A 21 -2.91 -8.59 -2.80
N HIS A 22 -2.07 -7.70 -2.23
CA HIS A 22 -1.53 -6.58 -2.99
C HIS A 22 -0.65 -7.14 -4.12
N PRO A 23 -0.71 -6.60 -5.36
CA PRO A 23 0.05 -7.15 -6.50
C PRO A 23 1.55 -7.21 -6.29
N GLU A 24 2.07 -6.31 -5.46
CA GLU A 24 3.49 -6.25 -5.08
C GLU A 24 3.84 -7.07 -3.83
N ASP A 25 2.85 -7.63 -3.13
CA ASP A 25 3.12 -8.63 -2.09
C ASP A 25 3.59 -9.91 -2.79
N CYS A 26 4.88 -10.21 -2.63
CA CYS A 26 5.57 -11.33 -3.30
C CYS A 26 5.87 -11.12 -4.80
N ALA A 27 5.96 -9.87 -5.28
CA ALA A 27 6.46 -9.60 -6.64
C ALA A 27 7.96 -9.91 -6.79
N ASP A 28 8.73 -9.63 -5.74
CA ASP A 28 10.18 -9.82 -5.73
C ASP A 28 10.60 -10.99 -4.83
N ASP A 29 11.68 -11.65 -5.25
CA ASP A 29 12.42 -12.62 -4.46
C ASP A 29 13.10 -11.90 -3.28
N GLN A 30 13.12 -12.55 -2.12
CA GLN A 30 13.77 -12.02 -0.92
C GLN A 30 14.90 -12.92 -0.47
N GLN A 31 16.03 -12.33 -0.09
CA GLN A 31 17.12 -13.05 0.55
C GLN A 31 16.88 -13.08 2.06
N GLY A 32 17.08 -14.23 2.67
CA GLY A 32 17.06 -14.40 4.12
C GLY A 32 17.92 -15.58 4.55
N LEU A 33 17.89 -15.90 5.84
CA LEU A 33 18.66 -17.01 6.39
C LEU A 33 17.73 -18.20 6.65
N GLU A 34 18.11 -19.38 6.15
CA GLU A 34 17.49 -20.65 6.50
C GLU A 34 18.56 -21.57 7.10
N GLY A 35 18.36 -22.01 8.35
CA GLY A 35 19.38 -22.83 9.04
C GLY A 35 20.73 -22.13 9.22
N GLY A 36 20.79 -20.80 9.10
CA GLY A 36 22.03 -20.01 9.17
C GLY A 36 22.73 -19.79 7.82
N GLU A 37 22.21 -20.34 6.73
CA GLU A 37 22.73 -20.12 5.37
C GLU A 37 21.86 -19.13 4.60
N LEU A 38 22.50 -18.30 3.76
CA LEU A 38 21.77 -17.35 2.91
C LEU A 38 21.00 -18.13 1.83
N ARG A 39 19.69 -17.94 1.82
CA ARG A 39 18.75 -18.52 0.85
C ARG A 39 17.90 -17.44 0.22
N THR A 40 17.60 -17.62 -1.06
CA THR A 40 16.58 -16.84 -1.76
C THR A 40 15.22 -17.52 -1.62
N PHE A 41 14.25 -16.78 -1.10
CA PHE A 41 12.84 -17.14 -1.03
C PHE A 41 12.12 -16.48 -2.19
N THR A 42 11.63 -17.30 -3.12
CA THR A 42 11.00 -16.76 -4.33
C THR A 42 9.65 -16.14 -4.02
N GLY A 43 9.21 -15.16 -4.81
CA GLY A 43 7.87 -14.59 -4.69
C GLY A 43 6.76 -15.67 -4.72
N ALA A 44 6.90 -16.67 -5.59
CA ALA A 44 5.97 -17.79 -5.67
C ALA A 44 5.94 -18.64 -4.39
N GLU A 45 7.09 -18.90 -3.79
CA GLU A 45 7.20 -19.61 -2.51
C GLU A 45 6.57 -18.82 -1.37
N ARG A 46 6.87 -17.52 -1.26
CA ARG A 46 6.31 -16.64 -0.23
C ARG A 46 4.78 -16.62 -0.30
N LYS A 47 4.24 -16.52 -1.51
CA LYS A 47 2.79 -16.56 -1.78
C LYS A 47 2.17 -17.90 -1.43
N ALA A 48 2.82 -19.00 -1.81
CA ALA A 48 2.32 -20.36 -1.54
C ALA A 48 2.25 -20.68 -0.05
N ASN A 49 3.13 -20.08 0.75
CA ASN A 49 3.16 -20.26 2.21
C ASN A 49 2.36 -19.18 2.97
N GLU A 50 1.63 -18.30 2.27
CA GLU A 50 0.84 -17.22 2.87
C GLU A 50 1.66 -16.34 3.84
N TRP A 51 2.92 -16.08 3.46
CA TRP A 51 3.79 -15.21 4.24
C TRP A 51 3.31 -13.77 4.24
N GLU A 52 3.76 -13.04 5.25
CA GLU A 52 3.41 -11.64 5.42
C GLU A 52 3.73 -10.80 4.17
N GLY A 53 2.73 -10.04 3.71
CA GLY A 53 2.85 -9.09 2.61
C GLY A 53 3.98 -8.07 2.79
N SER A 54 4.65 -7.71 1.69
CA SER A 54 5.72 -6.71 1.67
C SER A 54 5.20 -5.27 1.74
N VAL A 55 4.01 -5.03 1.19
CA VAL A 55 3.36 -3.72 1.12
C VAL A 55 2.39 -3.55 2.26
N VAL A 56 1.49 -4.52 2.45
CA VAL A 56 0.53 -4.51 3.55
C VAL A 56 0.79 -5.72 4.44
N ARG A 57 1.34 -5.44 5.61
CA ARG A 57 1.68 -6.40 6.67
C ARG A 57 0.46 -6.77 7.49
N TYR A 58 0.58 -7.72 8.41
CA TYR A 58 -0.50 -8.00 9.36
C TYR A 58 -0.63 -6.85 10.36
N TYR A 59 -1.86 -6.40 10.62
CA TYR A 59 -2.10 -5.54 11.77
C TYR A 59 -1.99 -6.37 13.07
N ARG A 60 -1.01 -6.03 13.90
CA ARG A 60 -0.78 -6.62 15.23
C ARG A 60 -0.36 -5.49 16.18
N HIS A 61 -1.21 -5.16 17.15
CA HIS A 61 -0.93 -4.11 18.15
C HIS A 61 -0.97 -4.70 19.56
N PRO A 62 -0.01 -4.41 20.45
CA PRO A 62 0.07 -5.02 21.79
C PRO A 62 -1.21 -4.84 22.62
N ASP A 63 -1.83 -3.67 22.51
CA ASP A 63 -3.00 -3.30 23.31
C ASP A 63 -4.34 -3.61 22.63
N VAL A 64 -4.33 -4.17 21.41
CA VAL A 64 -5.56 -4.45 20.66
C VAL A 64 -5.64 -5.95 20.36
N PRO A 65 -6.54 -6.70 21.04
CA PRO A 65 -6.74 -8.11 20.74
C PRO A 65 -7.17 -8.31 19.29
N GLY A 66 -6.58 -9.28 18.59
CA GLY A 66 -6.93 -9.53 17.19
C GLY A 66 -8.40 -9.95 16.97
N GLU A 67 -9.03 -10.53 17.99
CA GLU A 67 -10.44 -10.94 17.96
C GLU A 67 -11.41 -9.77 18.22
N SER A 68 -10.94 -8.61 18.71
CA SER A 68 -11.84 -7.47 18.90
C SER A 68 -12.24 -6.88 17.55
N LEU A 69 -13.50 -6.45 17.46
CA LEU A 69 -14.06 -5.90 16.23
C LEU A 69 -13.53 -4.49 15.98
N CYS A 70 -13.12 -4.23 14.74
CA CYS A 70 -12.72 -2.89 14.33
C CYS A 70 -13.92 -1.96 14.29
N GLU A 71 -13.72 -0.77 14.86
CA GLU A 71 -14.66 0.33 14.91
C GLU A 71 -15.01 0.93 13.54
N GLN A 72 -14.22 0.65 12.50
CA GLN A 72 -14.42 1.21 11.16
C GLN A 72 -15.20 0.28 10.23
N CYS A 73 -14.94 -1.03 10.29
CA CYS A 73 -15.54 -1.99 9.36
C CYS A 73 -16.34 -3.12 10.05
N GLY A 74 -16.22 -3.27 11.37
CA GLY A 74 -16.90 -4.32 12.13
C GLY A 74 -16.24 -5.70 12.07
N GLU A 75 -15.17 -5.88 11.28
CA GLU A 75 -14.43 -7.14 11.18
C GLU A 75 -13.39 -7.28 12.31
N PRO A 76 -13.00 -8.50 12.71
CA PRO A 76 -11.92 -8.71 13.67
C PRO A 76 -10.61 -8.05 13.23
N HIS A 77 -9.85 -7.48 14.17
CA HIS A 77 -8.52 -6.94 13.85
C HIS A 77 -7.54 -7.96 13.24
N HIS A 78 -7.80 -9.27 13.40
CA HIS A 78 -7.01 -10.32 12.79
C HIS A 78 -6.93 -10.25 11.27
N VAL A 79 -7.98 -9.77 10.60
CA VAL A 79 -8.05 -9.66 9.14
C VAL A 79 -7.57 -8.30 8.60
N HIS A 80 -7.08 -7.41 9.47
CA HIS A 80 -6.61 -6.09 9.07
C HIS A 80 -5.14 -6.09 8.66
N GLY A 81 -4.82 -5.13 7.80
CA GLY A 81 -3.47 -4.86 7.32
C GLY A 81 -2.80 -3.71 8.09
N TRP A 82 -1.48 -3.65 8.00
CA TRP A 82 -0.68 -2.51 8.43
C TRP A 82 0.18 -2.03 7.26
N ILE A 83 0.11 -0.75 6.95
CA ILE A 83 0.92 -0.14 5.91
C ILE A 83 1.75 0.99 6.51
N ASP A 84 3.04 1.00 6.21
CA ASP A 84 3.93 2.09 6.62
C ASP A 84 3.80 3.24 5.62
N THR A 85 3.51 4.43 6.14
CA THR A 85 3.42 5.66 5.34
C THR A 85 4.46 6.67 5.81
N LEU A 86 4.61 7.78 5.09
CA LEU A 86 5.50 8.87 5.50
C LEU A 86 5.07 9.53 6.82
N GLU A 87 3.79 9.43 7.17
CA GLU A 87 3.17 10.07 8.33
C GLU A 87 2.91 9.09 9.47
N GLN A 88 3.69 8.00 9.55
CA GLN A 88 3.55 6.82 10.44
C GLN A 88 2.76 5.68 9.78
N GLY A 89 2.70 4.53 10.45
CA GLY A 89 1.94 3.41 9.93
C GLY A 89 0.44 3.53 10.20
N HIS A 90 -0.35 2.96 9.29
CA HIS A 90 -1.80 3.00 9.30
C HIS A 90 -2.39 1.60 9.26
N ARG A 91 -3.49 1.42 9.98
CA ARG A 91 -4.34 0.23 9.86
C ARG A 91 -5.11 0.28 8.53
N VAL A 92 -5.10 -0.84 7.81
CA VAL A 92 -5.82 -1.06 6.56
C VAL A 92 -6.98 -2.01 6.85
N CYS A 93 -8.21 -1.60 6.51
CA CYS A 93 -9.37 -2.47 6.60
C CYS A 93 -9.54 -3.27 5.30
N PRO A 94 -10.11 -4.48 5.35
CA PRO A 94 -10.57 -5.16 4.15
C PRO A 94 -11.48 -4.25 3.32
N GLY A 95 -11.20 -4.16 2.03
CA GLY A 95 -11.87 -3.28 1.07
C GLY A 95 -11.19 -1.93 0.85
N ASP A 96 -10.27 -1.49 1.73
CA ASP A 96 -9.54 -0.23 1.52
C ASP A 96 -8.68 -0.26 0.25
N TRP A 97 -8.57 0.87 -0.43
CA TRP A 97 -7.66 1.06 -1.56
C TRP A 97 -6.27 1.41 -1.07
N ILE A 98 -5.25 0.74 -1.58
CA ILE A 98 -3.86 1.14 -1.41
C ILE A 98 -3.46 1.96 -2.63
N ILE A 99 -3.26 3.26 -2.44
CA ILE A 99 -2.87 4.20 -3.49
C ILE A 99 -1.36 4.37 -3.47
N THR A 100 -0.74 4.33 -4.64
CA THR A 100 0.66 4.72 -4.84
C THR A 100 0.71 6.16 -5.35
N GLY A 101 1.36 7.03 -4.58
CA GLY A 101 1.55 8.44 -4.89
C GLY A 101 2.74 8.70 -5.82
N VAL A 102 3.00 9.98 -6.09
CA VAL A 102 3.89 10.40 -7.19
C VAL A 102 5.38 10.13 -6.92
N MET A 103 5.76 10.02 -5.65
CA MET A 103 7.12 9.67 -5.22
C MET A 103 7.22 8.20 -4.76
N GLY A 104 6.21 7.38 -5.06
CA GLY A 104 6.14 5.98 -4.62
C GLY A 104 5.67 5.81 -3.17
N GLU A 105 5.24 6.88 -2.51
CA GLU A 105 4.59 6.80 -1.20
C GLU A 105 3.29 6.00 -1.30
N ARG A 106 2.93 5.28 -0.24
CA ARG A 106 1.69 4.51 -0.19
C ARG A 106 0.80 4.95 0.95
N TYR A 107 -0.50 4.90 0.73
CA TYR A 107 -1.49 5.22 1.76
C TYR A 107 -2.81 4.48 1.52
N PRO A 108 -3.52 4.09 2.60
CA PRO A 108 -4.85 3.51 2.48
C PRO A 108 -5.90 4.61 2.25
N CYS A 109 -6.92 4.30 1.45
CA CYS A 109 -8.04 5.16 1.16
C CYS A 109 -9.35 4.35 1.28
N LYS A 110 -10.33 4.89 2.00
CA LYS A 110 -11.62 4.19 2.20
C LYS A 110 -12.38 4.10 0.87
N PRO A 111 -13.11 3.00 0.59
CA PRO A 111 -13.86 2.82 -0.65
C PRO A 111 -14.71 4.02 -1.06
N GLY A 112 -15.56 4.49 -0.15
CA GLY A 112 -16.45 5.63 -0.44
C GLY A 112 -15.70 6.94 -0.69
N ILE A 113 -14.49 7.12 -0.14
CA ILE A 113 -13.65 8.29 -0.44
C ILE A 113 -12.99 8.10 -1.80
N PHE A 114 -12.48 6.91 -2.10
CA PHE A 114 -11.88 6.60 -3.39
C PHE A 114 -12.87 6.85 -4.53
N ASP A 115 -14.07 6.25 -4.46
CA ASP A 115 -15.11 6.38 -5.48
C ASP A 115 -15.59 7.82 -5.67
N ALA A 116 -15.55 8.63 -4.60
CA ALA A 116 -15.93 10.04 -4.65
C ALA A 116 -14.83 10.96 -5.21
N THR A 117 -13.59 10.48 -5.31
CA THR A 117 -12.42 11.32 -5.64
C THR A 117 -11.66 10.90 -6.89
N TYR A 118 -11.80 9.63 -7.32
CA TYR A 118 -11.10 9.08 -8.47
C TYR A 118 -12.08 8.50 -9.47
N GLU A 119 -11.73 8.64 -10.75
CA GLU A 119 -12.44 8.02 -11.86
C GLU A 119 -11.45 7.17 -12.66
N PRO A 120 -11.89 6.06 -13.27
CA PRO A 120 -11.02 5.25 -14.11
C PRO A 120 -10.55 6.05 -15.32
N VAL A 121 -9.26 5.92 -15.65
CA VAL A 121 -8.73 6.50 -16.87
C VAL A 121 -9.30 5.75 -18.07
N THR A 122 -10.12 6.42 -18.88
CA THR A 122 -10.56 5.88 -20.16
C THR A 122 -9.36 5.78 -21.11
N THR A 123 -9.04 4.58 -21.58
CA THR A 123 -7.91 4.31 -22.47
C THR A 123 -8.09 5.07 -23.80
N GLY A 124 -7.48 6.24 -23.89
CA GLY A 124 -7.53 7.12 -25.08
C GLY A 124 -6.51 8.26 -25.06
N ALA A 125 -5.88 8.52 -23.90
CA ALA A 125 -4.74 9.41 -23.78
C ALA A 125 -3.65 8.70 -22.95
N ALA A 126 -2.45 8.60 -23.49
CA ALA A 126 -1.30 8.03 -22.79
C ALA A 126 -1.05 8.80 -21.47
N PRO A 127 -0.72 8.13 -20.35
CA PRO A 127 -0.38 8.81 -19.12
C PRO A 127 0.88 9.66 -19.36
N GLN A 128 0.77 10.97 -19.22
CA GLN A 128 1.93 11.85 -19.15
C GLN A 128 2.62 11.56 -17.82
N ARG A 129 3.65 10.71 -17.85
CA ARG A 129 4.62 10.61 -16.75
C ARG A 129 5.14 12.02 -16.52
N VAL A 130 4.89 12.56 -15.34
CA VAL A 130 5.50 13.82 -14.94
C VAL A 130 6.96 13.51 -14.61
N ASP A 131 7.88 13.99 -15.44
CA ASP A 131 9.30 13.99 -15.10
C ASP A 131 9.49 14.92 -13.89
N ILE A 132 9.52 14.34 -12.69
CA ILE A 132 9.83 15.08 -11.46
C ILE A 132 11.35 15.28 -11.47
N ALA A 133 11.79 16.46 -11.90
CA ALA A 133 13.18 16.88 -11.72
C ALA A 133 13.54 16.82 -10.23
N PRO A 134 14.74 16.32 -9.85
CA PRO A 134 15.14 16.26 -8.45
C PRO A 134 15.13 17.67 -7.84
N ILE A 135 14.31 17.84 -6.81
CA ILE A 135 14.09 19.12 -6.11
C ILE A 135 15.24 19.53 -5.19
N TYR A 136 16.36 18.80 -5.19
CA TYR A 136 17.51 19.05 -4.30
C TYR A 136 18.85 18.87 -5.01
N GLU A 137 19.19 19.77 -5.94
CA GLU A 137 20.57 20.00 -6.37
C GLU A 137 20.71 21.48 -6.72
N ASP A 138 20.81 22.33 -5.68
CA ASP A 138 21.59 23.58 -5.71
C ASP A 138 21.54 24.27 -4.33
N ARG A 139 22.49 23.87 -3.49
CA ARG A 139 23.07 24.74 -2.45
C ARG A 139 24.58 24.51 -2.43
N GLN A 140 25.30 25.23 -3.28
CA GLN A 140 26.65 25.73 -3.02
C GLN A 140 26.76 27.17 -3.52
#